data_AF-A0A1E5VBB0-F1
#
_entry.id   AF-A0A1E5VBB0-F1
#
_cell.length_a   1.000
_cell.length_b   1.000
_cell.length_c   1.000
_cell.angle_alpha   90.00
_cell.angle_beta   90.00
_cell.angle_gamma   90.00
#
_symmetry.space_group_name_H-M   'P 1'
#
loop_
_entity.id
_entity.type
_entity.pdbx_description
1 polymer ?
#
loop_
_entity_poly.entity_id
_entity_poly.type
_entity_poly.pdbx_seq_one_letter_code
_entity_poly.pdbx_strand_id
1 'polypeptide(L)'
;LSLLRSPSPLAAAPHPPFLALHRPLSTAAAAPFVVDGYLVATCGLTRAQALKASKRLSHLRSPSKPDAVLAFLSARGLSRADIAAVVATDPRLLCASVEKNLSKRVAELGDLGLSRSQIARLILICRNSFRTACIGRNIAIWLPVLGSFDKLLQVVKMNSAILTVNPEKASKPNTPADTVRVLNKTHTSCRLLIAFLERSCTRRVLLSTREYFVSPFLFLL
;
A
#
# COMPACT_ATOMS: atom_id res chain seq x y z
N LEU A 1 36.75 71.84 21.29
CA LEU A 1 38.13 71.98 21.82
C LEU A 1 38.66 70.57 22.03
N SER A 2 39.17 69.91 20.99
CA SER A 2 40.60 69.88 20.59
C SER A 2 41.45 69.12 21.62
N LEU A 3 42.39 68.22 21.32
CA LEU A 3 42.89 67.48 20.16
C LEU A 3 43.90 66.47 20.77
N LEU A 4 44.03 65.28 20.16
CA LEU A 4 45.25 64.44 20.01
C LEU A 4 46.22 64.23 21.20
N ARG A 5 46.61 62.96 21.45
CA ARG A 5 48.00 62.43 21.26
C ARG A 5 48.13 60.95 21.72
N SER A 6 48.56 60.08 20.81
CA SER A 6 49.20 58.76 21.03
C SER A 6 50.73 58.93 21.25
N PRO A 7 51.61 57.92 21.55
CA PRO A 7 51.47 56.44 21.49
C PRO A 7 52.13 55.60 22.64
N SER A 8 51.96 54.27 22.55
CA SER A 8 52.60 53.09 23.21
C SER A 8 54.13 53.15 23.47
N PRO A 9 54.81 52.24 24.26
CA PRO A 9 54.68 50.76 24.17
C PRO A 9 54.96 49.86 25.41
N LEU A 10 54.57 48.57 25.24
CA LEU A 10 55.17 47.32 25.74
C LEU A 10 55.55 47.18 27.23
N ALA A 11 54.75 46.39 27.95
CA ALA A 11 55.25 45.50 28.99
C ALA A 11 54.51 44.16 28.90
N ALA A 12 55.28 43.11 28.59
CA ALA A 12 54.84 41.73 28.44
C ALA A 12 54.44 41.12 29.79
N ALA A 13 53.37 40.32 29.79
CA ALA A 13 53.05 39.40 30.87
C ALA A 13 52.34 38.14 30.30
N PRO A 14 52.50 36.96 30.93
CA PRO A 14 52.47 35.68 30.24
C PRO A 14 51.06 35.08 30.13
N HIS A 15 50.82 34.39 29.01
CA HIS A 15 49.63 33.58 28.77
C HIS A 15 49.49 32.43 29.77
N PRO A 16 48.29 32.17 30.34
CA PRO A 16 47.99 30.87 30.91
C PRO A 16 47.65 29.88 29.77
N PRO A 17 48.03 28.60 29.88
CA PRO A 17 47.75 27.62 28.83
C PRO A 17 46.25 27.33 28.82
N PHE A 18 45.59 27.64 27.71
CA PHE A 18 44.30 27.07 27.38
C PHE A 18 44.48 25.56 27.27
N LEU A 19 44.08 24.83 28.32
CA LEU A 19 43.81 23.40 28.22
C LEU A 19 42.57 23.24 27.34
N ALA A 20 42.80 23.25 26.03
CA ALA A 20 41.86 22.71 25.07
C ALA A 20 41.73 21.23 25.37
N LEU A 21 40.74 20.88 26.20
CA LEU A 21 40.15 19.56 26.18
C LEU A 21 39.63 19.35 24.76
N HIS A 22 40.49 18.79 23.91
CA HIS A 22 40.08 18.11 22.70
C HIS A 22 39.25 16.92 23.17
N ARG A 23 37.96 17.18 23.45
CA ARG A 23 36.93 16.17 23.49
C ARG A 23 36.96 15.55 22.09
N PRO A 24 37.43 14.31 21.91
CA PRO A 24 37.29 13.69 20.62
C PRO A 24 35.78 13.62 20.38
N LEU A 25 35.33 14.33 19.35
CA LEU A 25 33.99 14.17 18.82
C LEU A 25 33.96 12.72 18.34
N SER A 26 33.47 11.84 19.21
CA SER A 26 33.22 10.45 18.86
C SER A 26 32.13 10.53 17.81
N THR A 27 32.55 10.53 16.54
CA THR A 27 31.68 10.29 15.40
C THR A 27 31.14 8.90 15.64
N ALA A 28 30.02 8.80 16.36
CA ALA A 28 29.31 7.55 16.53
C ALA A 28 28.92 7.14 15.11
N ALA A 29 29.71 6.25 14.51
CA ALA A 29 29.38 5.64 13.25
C ALA A 29 27.99 5.05 13.47
N ALA A 30 27.00 5.64 12.80
CA ALA A 30 25.61 5.22 12.93
C ALA A 30 25.59 3.70 12.71
N ALA A 31 25.09 2.96 13.71
CA ALA A 31 25.09 1.52 13.65
C ALA A 31 24.45 1.07 12.33
N PRO A 32 25.01 0.03 11.68
CA PRO A 32 24.51 -0.43 10.38
C PRO A 32 23.01 -0.74 10.51
N PHE A 33 22.21 -0.31 9.53
CA PHE A 33 20.77 -0.53 9.54
C PHE A 33 20.46 -2.03 9.47
N VAL A 34 20.06 -2.61 10.60
CA VAL A 34 19.67 -4.01 10.71
C VAL A 34 18.17 -4.13 10.46
N VAL A 35 17.83 -4.62 9.27
CA VAL A 35 16.44 -4.64 8.77
C VAL A 35 15.52 -5.48 9.67
N ASP A 36 15.94 -6.66 10.10
CA ASP A 36 15.09 -7.53 10.96
C ASP A 36 14.85 -6.89 12.33
N GLY A 37 15.88 -6.28 12.94
CA GLY A 37 15.75 -5.54 14.20
C GLY A 37 14.78 -4.36 14.07
N TYR A 38 14.86 -3.61 12.97
CA TYR A 38 13.93 -2.54 12.66
C TYR A 38 12.49 -3.04 12.50
N LEU A 39 12.28 -4.17 11.79
CA LEU A 39 10.94 -4.74 11.61
C LEU A 39 10.31 -5.20 12.93
N VAL A 40 11.11 -5.71 13.88
CA VAL A 40 10.62 -6.07 15.21
C VAL A 40 10.29 -4.82 16.02
N ALA A 41 11.25 -3.88 16.14
CA ALA A 41 11.13 -2.72 17.01
C ALA A 41 10.06 -1.71 16.53
N THR A 42 10.09 -1.39 15.24
CA THR A 42 9.25 -0.33 14.66
C THR A 42 7.93 -0.90 14.16
N CYS A 43 7.99 -1.94 13.33
CA CYS A 43 6.80 -2.50 12.69
C CYS A 43 6.03 -3.50 13.57
N GLY A 44 6.57 -3.92 14.72
CA GLY A 44 5.89 -4.83 15.66
C GLY A 44 5.77 -6.27 15.16
N LEU A 45 6.65 -6.70 14.26
CA LEU A 45 6.66 -8.08 13.77
C LEU A 45 7.29 -9.03 14.79
N THR A 46 6.86 -10.30 14.78
CA THR A 46 7.59 -11.34 15.51
C THR A 46 8.97 -11.56 14.89
N ARG A 47 9.95 -12.06 15.67
CA ARG A 47 11.29 -12.38 15.17
C ARG A 47 11.24 -13.27 13.91
N ALA A 48 10.38 -14.29 13.90
CA ALA A 48 10.21 -15.18 12.75
C ALA A 48 9.68 -14.44 11.51
N GLN A 49 8.70 -13.56 11.67
CA GLN A 49 8.17 -12.75 10.57
C GLN A 49 9.22 -11.75 10.05
N ALA A 50 9.95 -11.10 10.96
CA ALA A 50 11.00 -10.15 10.62
C ALA A 50 12.13 -10.80 9.82
N LEU A 51 12.60 -12.00 10.22
CA LEU A 51 13.60 -12.77 9.49
C LEU A 51 13.13 -13.21 8.10
N LYS A 52 11.85 -13.57 7.97
CA LYS A 52 11.26 -13.89 6.65
C LYS A 52 11.16 -12.66 5.76
N ALA A 53 10.80 -11.53 6.36
CA ALA A 53 10.59 -10.27 5.66
C ALA A 53 11.91 -9.60 5.23
N SER A 54 12.95 -9.66 6.08
CA SER A 54 14.27 -9.06 5.81
C SER A 54 14.92 -9.63 4.55
N LYS A 55 14.71 -10.93 4.26
CA LYS A 55 15.16 -11.56 3.01
C LYS A 55 14.63 -10.87 1.75
N ARG A 56 13.43 -10.28 1.82
CA ARG A 56 12.81 -9.53 0.70
C ARG A 56 13.24 -8.06 0.66
N LEU A 57 14.05 -7.63 1.62
CA LEU A 57 14.48 -6.25 1.87
C LEU A 57 16.02 -6.14 1.94
N SER A 58 16.74 -7.07 1.32
CA SER A 58 18.21 -7.12 1.32
C SER A 58 18.90 -5.84 0.82
N HIS A 59 18.21 -5.04 0.00
CA HIS A 59 18.71 -3.78 -0.53
C HIS A 59 18.38 -2.56 0.34
N LEU A 60 17.60 -2.72 1.40
CA LEU A 60 17.20 -1.61 2.27
C LEU A 60 18.33 -1.28 3.24
N ARG A 61 18.89 -0.06 3.13
CA ARG A 61 20.05 0.40 3.91
C ARG A 61 19.74 1.55 4.87
N SER A 62 18.52 2.07 4.85
CA SER A 62 18.12 3.23 5.65
C SER A 62 16.65 3.16 6.05
N PRO A 63 16.28 3.68 7.24
CA PRO A 63 14.89 3.76 7.69
C PRO A 63 14.09 4.89 7.03
N SER A 64 14.69 5.82 6.27
CA SER A 64 13.96 6.99 5.74
C SER A 64 12.77 6.62 4.85
N LYS A 65 12.93 5.61 3.97
CA LYS A 65 11.84 5.11 3.12
C LYS A 65 10.76 4.36 3.91
N PRO A 66 11.09 3.34 4.74
CA PRO A 66 10.07 2.63 5.49
C PRO A 66 9.34 3.56 6.46
N ASP A 67 10.01 4.49 7.14
CA ASP A 67 9.36 5.43 8.05
C ASP A 67 8.33 6.31 7.31
N ALA A 68 8.68 6.81 6.12
CA ALA A 68 7.75 7.55 5.29
C ALA A 68 6.53 6.70 4.90
N VAL A 69 6.72 5.42 4.55
CA VAL A 69 5.63 4.50 4.23
C VAL A 69 4.74 4.23 5.46
N LEU A 70 5.32 4.04 6.64
CA LEU A 70 4.58 3.78 7.89
C LEU A 70 3.75 5.01 8.30
N ALA A 71 4.33 6.22 8.23
CA ALA A 71 3.62 7.46 8.49
C ALA A 71 2.48 7.66 7.49
N PHE A 72 2.75 7.41 6.21
CA PHE A 72 1.77 7.44 5.14
C PHE A 72 0.60 6.48 5.44
N LEU A 73 0.85 5.20 5.76
CA LEU A 73 -0.20 4.23 6.12
C LEU A 73 -1.03 4.66 7.34
N SER A 74 -0.36 5.16 8.38
CA SER A 74 -1.01 5.66 9.59
C SER A 74 -1.95 6.84 9.28
N ALA A 75 -1.55 7.72 8.37
CA ALA A 75 -2.38 8.84 7.91
C ALA A 75 -3.65 8.42 7.14
N ARG A 76 -3.82 7.14 6.76
CA ARG A 76 -5.11 6.60 6.25
C ARG A 76 -5.95 5.92 7.32
N GLY A 77 -5.54 6.00 8.58
CA GLY A 77 -6.25 5.38 9.68
C GLY A 77 -6.01 3.88 9.78
N LEU A 78 -4.90 3.35 9.25
CA LEU A 78 -4.50 1.98 9.58
C LEU A 78 -3.93 1.93 11.00
N SER A 79 -4.37 0.96 11.78
CA SER A 79 -3.82 0.72 13.12
C SER A 79 -2.40 0.15 13.05
N ARG A 80 -1.65 0.22 14.15
CA ARG A 80 -0.31 -0.39 14.23
C ARG A 80 -0.34 -1.90 13.94
N ALA A 81 -1.38 -2.59 14.38
CA ALA A 81 -1.58 -4.02 14.12
C ALA A 81 -1.85 -4.31 12.63
N ASP A 82 -2.68 -3.48 11.99
CA ASP A 82 -2.96 -3.56 10.56
C ASP A 82 -1.70 -3.34 9.73
N ILE A 83 -0.91 -2.32 10.07
CA ILE A 83 0.37 -2.03 9.43
C ILE A 83 1.33 -3.22 9.58
N ALA A 84 1.42 -3.81 10.78
CA ALA A 84 2.25 -4.99 11.02
C ALA A 84 1.82 -6.17 10.13
N ALA A 85 0.51 -6.42 10.01
CA ALA A 85 -0.03 -7.48 9.15
C ALA A 85 0.27 -7.26 7.66
N VAL A 86 0.14 -6.01 7.19
CA VAL A 86 0.47 -5.63 5.81
C VAL A 86 1.97 -5.81 5.55
N VAL A 87 2.83 -5.33 6.44
CA VAL A 87 4.29 -5.44 6.30
C VAL A 87 4.74 -6.90 6.36
N ALA A 88 4.16 -7.73 7.23
CA ALA A 88 4.46 -9.15 7.29
C ALA A 88 4.10 -9.88 5.99
N THR A 89 3.00 -9.49 5.36
CA THR A 89 2.52 -10.09 4.12
C THR A 89 3.30 -9.59 2.90
N ASP A 90 3.61 -8.30 2.87
CA ASP A 90 4.28 -7.66 1.75
C ASP A 90 5.37 -6.66 2.19
N PRO A 91 6.53 -7.16 2.66
CA PRO A 91 7.62 -6.33 3.17
C PRO A 91 8.14 -5.29 2.17
N ARG A 92 8.11 -5.63 0.87
CA ARG A 92 8.55 -4.72 -0.22
C ARG A 92 7.74 -3.40 -0.26
N LEU A 93 6.62 -3.30 0.47
CA LEU A 93 5.82 -2.07 0.56
C LEU A 93 6.64 -0.94 1.16
N LEU A 94 7.52 -1.29 2.11
CA LEU A 94 8.46 -0.39 2.75
C LEU A 94 9.50 0.22 1.79
N CYS A 95 9.68 -0.36 0.61
CA CYS A 95 10.58 0.16 -0.42
C CYS A 95 9.87 1.05 -1.45
N ALA A 96 8.54 1.10 -1.43
CA ALA A 96 7.77 1.86 -2.42
C ALA A 96 7.90 3.37 -2.18
N SER A 97 7.95 4.16 -3.26
CA SER A 97 7.87 5.61 -3.15
C SER A 97 6.46 6.02 -2.75
N VAL A 98 6.34 6.73 -1.63
CA VAL A 98 5.06 7.29 -1.18
C VAL A 98 4.48 8.21 -2.25
N GLU A 99 5.23 9.24 -2.66
CA GLU A 99 4.76 10.25 -3.61
C GLU A 99 4.49 9.67 -5.00
N LYS A 100 5.45 8.92 -5.56
CA LYS A 100 5.38 8.49 -6.97
C LYS A 100 4.51 7.26 -7.19
N ASN A 101 4.34 6.42 -6.16
CA ASN A 101 3.60 5.17 -6.29
C ASN A 101 2.35 5.17 -5.42
N LEU A 102 2.50 5.13 -4.10
CA LEU A 102 1.39 4.80 -3.23
C LEU A 102 0.32 5.91 -3.18
N SER A 103 0.72 7.18 -3.16
CA SER A 103 -0.19 8.34 -3.25
C SER A 103 -0.98 8.31 -4.55
N LYS A 104 -0.31 7.99 -5.67
CA LYS A 104 -0.97 7.84 -6.96
C LYS A 104 -2.02 6.73 -6.95
N ARG A 105 -1.73 5.59 -6.29
CA ARG A 105 -2.72 4.50 -6.16
C ARG A 105 -3.92 4.93 -5.33
N VAL A 106 -3.71 5.64 -4.23
CA VAL A 106 -4.80 6.17 -3.40
C VAL A 106 -5.65 7.16 -4.18
N ALA A 107 -5.03 8.08 -4.92
CA ALA A 107 -5.73 9.05 -5.76
C ALA A 107 -6.59 8.37 -6.83
N GLU A 108 -6.00 7.43 -7.59
CA GLU A 108 -6.74 6.66 -8.61
C GLU A 108 -7.95 5.91 -8.02
N LEU A 109 -7.86 5.40 -6.79
CA LEU A 109 -9.00 4.76 -6.13
C LEU A 109 -10.05 5.78 -5.66
N GLY A 110 -9.62 6.97 -5.24
CA GLY A 110 -10.51 8.09 -4.93
C GLY A 110 -11.29 8.57 -6.15
N ASP A 111 -10.64 8.62 -7.32
CA ASP A 111 -11.28 9.00 -8.58
C ASP A 111 -12.38 8.00 -9.02
N LEU A 112 -12.33 6.76 -8.51
CA LEU A 112 -13.39 5.76 -8.69
C LEU A 112 -14.55 5.91 -7.70
N GLY A 113 -14.55 6.96 -6.88
CA GLY A 113 -15.58 7.22 -5.87
C GLY A 113 -15.43 6.40 -4.59
N LEU A 114 -14.27 5.78 -4.35
CA LEU A 114 -14.04 5.04 -3.11
C LEU A 114 -13.75 5.98 -1.93
N SER A 115 -14.40 5.73 -0.81
CA SER A 115 -14.16 6.48 0.42
C SER A 115 -12.79 6.17 1.04
N ARG A 116 -12.31 7.05 1.93
CA ARG A 116 -11.04 6.82 2.66
C ARG A 116 -11.03 5.50 3.42
N SER A 117 -12.15 5.12 4.04
CA SER A 117 -12.27 3.85 4.78
C SER A 117 -12.28 2.64 3.86
N GLN A 118 -12.91 2.74 2.68
CA GLN A 118 -12.86 1.70 1.65
C GLN A 118 -11.43 1.51 1.14
N ILE A 119 -10.71 2.59 0.86
CA ILE A 119 -9.30 2.52 0.44
C ILE A 119 -8.43 1.88 1.53
N ALA A 120 -8.62 2.23 2.80
CA ALA A 120 -7.90 1.60 3.91
C ALA A 120 -8.15 0.08 3.97
N ARG A 121 -9.41 -0.37 3.81
CA ARG A 121 -9.77 -1.79 3.74
C ARG A 121 -9.15 -2.49 2.54
N LEU A 122 -9.04 -1.82 1.40
CA LEU A 122 -8.34 -2.36 0.22
C LEU A 122 -6.85 -2.55 0.48
N ILE A 123 -6.17 -1.58 1.12
CA ILE A 123 -4.74 -1.71 1.44
C ILE A 123 -4.48 -2.99 2.26
N LEU A 124 -5.36 -3.31 3.20
CA LEU A 124 -5.26 -4.51 4.03
C LEU A 124 -5.44 -5.81 3.25
N ILE A 125 -6.37 -5.82 2.29
CA ILE A 125 -6.81 -7.04 1.61
C ILE A 125 -6.04 -7.29 0.30
N CYS A 126 -5.62 -6.24 -0.40
CA CYS A 126 -4.96 -6.32 -1.69
C CYS A 126 -3.49 -6.75 -1.62
N ARG A 127 -2.93 -6.93 -0.40
CA ARG A 127 -1.58 -7.45 -0.15
C ARG A 127 -0.53 -6.84 -1.10
N ASN A 128 0.08 -7.66 -1.94
CA ASN A 128 1.13 -7.26 -2.89
C ASN A 128 0.62 -6.48 -4.11
N SER A 129 -0.67 -6.56 -4.44
CA SER A 129 -1.27 -5.93 -5.63
C SER A 129 -1.47 -4.43 -5.47
N PHE A 130 -1.53 -3.92 -4.23
CA PHE A 130 -1.77 -2.50 -3.98
C PHE A 130 -0.69 -1.60 -4.62
N ARG A 131 0.55 -2.06 -4.71
CA ARG A 131 1.65 -1.29 -5.35
C ARG A 131 1.59 -1.27 -6.87
N THR A 132 0.83 -2.17 -7.47
CA THR A 132 0.87 -2.43 -8.91
C THR A 132 0.02 -1.41 -9.64
N ALA A 133 0.46 -1.00 -10.83
CA ALA A 133 -0.23 0.03 -11.59
C ALA A 133 -1.64 -0.38 -12.07
N CYS A 134 -1.95 -1.67 -12.07
CA CYS A 134 -3.22 -2.22 -12.54
C CYS A 134 -4.34 -2.18 -11.49
N ILE A 135 -4.06 -1.80 -10.24
CA ILE A 135 -5.05 -1.87 -9.15
C ILE A 135 -6.29 -1.00 -9.42
N GLY A 136 -6.11 0.24 -9.84
CA GLY A 136 -7.21 1.16 -10.16
C GLY A 136 -8.05 0.63 -11.32
N ARG A 137 -7.40 0.28 -12.43
CA ARG A 137 -8.08 -0.31 -13.61
C ARG A 137 -8.89 -1.54 -13.27
N ASN A 138 -8.32 -2.48 -12.51
CA ASN A 138 -9.01 -3.71 -12.16
C ASN A 138 -10.18 -3.46 -11.22
N ILE A 139 -10.05 -2.56 -10.25
CA ILE A 139 -11.17 -2.18 -9.38
C ILE A 139 -12.29 -1.51 -10.17
N ALA A 140 -11.96 -0.65 -11.14
CA ALA A 140 -12.95 -0.03 -12.04
C ALA A 140 -13.77 -1.05 -12.83
N ILE A 141 -13.17 -2.21 -13.18
CA ILE A 141 -13.84 -3.29 -13.90
C ILE A 141 -14.69 -4.14 -12.96
N TRP A 142 -14.13 -4.55 -11.82
CA TRP A 142 -14.81 -5.49 -10.92
C TRP A 142 -15.87 -4.84 -10.05
N LEU A 143 -15.72 -3.57 -9.69
CA LEU A 143 -16.64 -2.88 -8.78
C LEU A 143 -18.06 -2.81 -9.37
N PRO A 144 -18.30 -2.42 -10.64
CA PRO A 144 -19.65 -2.47 -11.24
C PRO A 144 -20.19 -3.90 -11.40
N VAL A 145 -19.33 -4.84 -11.84
CA VAL A 145 -19.72 -6.25 -12.04
C VAL A 145 -20.23 -6.88 -10.75
N LEU A 146 -19.54 -6.65 -9.64
CA LEU A 146 -19.94 -7.12 -8.31
C LEU A 146 -21.03 -6.22 -7.71
N GLY A 147 -21.07 -4.95 -8.13
CA GLY A 147 -21.91 -3.82 -7.70
C GLY A 147 -22.09 -3.67 -6.19
N SER A 148 -21.08 -4.09 -5.44
CA SER A 148 -20.87 -3.67 -4.05
C SER A 148 -19.39 -3.83 -3.72
N PHE A 149 -18.88 -2.85 -2.97
CA PHE A 149 -17.52 -2.87 -2.46
C PHE A 149 -17.25 -4.07 -1.53
N ASP A 150 -18.21 -4.47 -0.71
CA ASP A 150 -18.02 -5.61 0.20
C ASP A 150 -17.91 -6.94 -0.55
N LYS A 151 -18.66 -7.10 -1.65
CA LYS A 151 -18.53 -8.25 -2.54
C LYS A 151 -17.16 -8.27 -3.23
N LEU A 152 -16.66 -7.10 -3.66
CA LEU A 152 -15.30 -6.95 -4.17
C LEU A 152 -14.27 -7.43 -3.14
N LEU A 153 -14.37 -6.97 -1.90
CA LEU A 153 -13.44 -7.40 -0.85
C LEU A 153 -13.51 -8.91 -0.58
N GLN A 154 -14.70 -9.50 -0.57
CA GLN A 154 -14.87 -10.95 -0.39
C GLN A 154 -14.15 -11.71 -1.51
N VAL A 155 -14.35 -11.29 -2.76
CA VAL A 155 -13.70 -11.89 -3.93
C VAL A 155 -12.18 -11.74 -3.86
N VAL A 156 -11.65 -10.57 -3.52
CA VAL A 156 -10.20 -10.34 -3.42
C VAL A 156 -9.58 -11.16 -2.29
N LYS A 157 -10.29 -11.34 -1.16
CA LYS A 157 -9.84 -12.22 -0.07
C LYS A 157 -9.74 -13.68 -0.52
N MET A 158 -10.68 -14.15 -1.34
CA MET A 158 -10.68 -15.52 -1.88
C MET A 158 -9.62 -15.70 -2.96
N ASN A 159 -9.45 -14.69 -3.84
CA ASN A 159 -8.51 -14.73 -4.94
C ASN A 159 -7.94 -13.34 -5.24
N SER A 160 -6.80 -13.01 -4.64
CA SER A 160 -6.13 -11.72 -4.86
C SER A 160 -5.51 -11.58 -6.26
N ALA A 161 -5.40 -12.67 -7.04
CA ALA A 161 -4.87 -12.63 -8.40
C ALA A 161 -5.79 -11.85 -9.35
N ILE A 162 -7.09 -11.73 -9.02
CA ILE A 162 -8.08 -10.96 -9.78
C ILE A 162 -7.68 -9.49 -9.97
N LEU A 163 -6.87 -8.95 -9.05
CA LEU A 163 -6.35 -7.58 -9.10
C LEU A 163 -5.02 -7.45 -9.85
N THR A 164 -4.44 -8.56 -10.30
CA THR A 164 -3.15 -8.60 -11.02
C THR A 164 -3.30 -8.98 -12.49
N VAL A 165 -4.38 -9.67 -12.85
CA VAL A 165 -4.66 -10.05 -14.24
C VAL A 165 -4.90 -8.78 -15.06
N ASN A 166 -4.26 -8.70 -16.24
CA ASN A 166 -4.54 -7.66 -17.21
C ASN A 166 -5.72 -8.14 -18.10
N PRO A 167 -6.92 -7.55 -17.97
CA PRO A 167 -8.08 -8.00 -18.72
C PRO A 167 -7.91 -7.82 -20.24
N GLU A 168 -7.05 -6.90 -20.68
CA GLU A 168 -6.76 -6.70 -22.11
C GLU A 168 -5.93 -7.84 -22.73
N LYS A 169 -5.03 -8.45 -21.95
CA LYS A 169 -4.26 -9.62 -22.39
C LYS A 169 -5.07 -10.92 -22.33
N ALA A 170 -6.18 -10.92 -21.60
CA ALA A 170 -7.02 -12.09 -21.39
C ALA A 170 -8.12 -12.27 -22.45
N SER A 171 -7.99 -11.62 -23.61
CA SER A 171 -9.01 -11.44 -24.66
C SER A 171 -10.01 -10.35 -24.32
N LYS A 172 -10.21 -9.39 -25.26
CA LYS A 172 -11.21 -8.31 -25.17
C LYS A 172 -12.50 -8.84 -24.55
N PRO A 173 -12.89 -8.45 -23.34
CA PRO A 173 -14.22 -8.76 -22.86
C PRO A 173 -15.10 -7.58 -23.27
N ASN A 174 -15.87 -7.74 -24.34
CA ASN A 174 -16.90 -6.76 -24.68
C ASN A 174 -18.07 -6.84 -23.69
N THR A 175 -18.12 -7.89 -22.85
CA THR A 175 -19.18 -8.07 -21.85
C THR A 175 -18.65 -8.65 -20.52
N PRO A 176 -19.38 -8.42 -19.40
CA PRO A 176 -19.13 -9.10 -18.12
C PRO A 176 -19.15 -10.64 -18.23
N ALA A 177 -19.90 -11.20 -19.19
CA ALA A 177 -19.97 -12.63 -19.42
C ALA A 177 -18.65 -13.22 -19.93
N ASP A 178 -17.93 -12.50 -20.80
CA ASP A 178 -16.59 -12.90 -21.27
C ASP A 178 -15.56 -12.85 -20.14
N THR A 179 -15.72 -11.91 -19.21
CA THR A 179 -14.87 -11.77 -18.03
C THR A 179 -15.03 -12.97 -17.07
N VAL A 180 -16.26 -13.50 -16.92
CA VAL A 180 -16.51 -14.75 -16.17
C VAL A 180 -15.86 -15.95 -16.88
N ARG A 181 -15.83 -15.97 -18.21
CA ARG A 181 -15.16 -17.01 -19.01
C ARG A 181 -13.63 -16.97 -18.84
N VAL A 182 -13.03 -15.81 -18.65
CA VAL A 182 -11.60 -15.65 -18.32
C VAL A 182 -11.30 -16.23 -16.92
N LEU A 183 -12.18 -15.98 -15.94
CA LEU A 183 -12.06 -16.57 -14.60
C LEU A 183 -12.18 -18.11 -14.64
N ASN A 184 -13.01 -18.65 -15.54
CA ASN A 184 -13.15 -20.09 -15.76
C ASN A 184 -11.83 -20.79 -16.14
N LYS A 185 -10.87 -20.06 -16.71
CA LYS A 185 -9.59 -20.63 -17.19
C LYS A 185 -8.48 -20.68 -16.13
N THR A 186 -8.68 -20.13 -14.92
CA THR A 186 -7.63 -20.00 -13.89
C THR A 186 -7.92 -20.81 -12.62
N HIS A 187 -7.44 -22.07 -12.55
CA HIS A 187 -7.28 -22.89 -11.33
C HIS A 187 -8.56 -23.23 -10.50
N THR A 188 -8.51 -24.32 -9.73
CA THR A 188 -9.63 -24.89 -8.94
C THR A 188 -10.29 -23.89 -7.97
N SER A 189 -9.55 -22.87 -7.53
CA SER A 189 -10.01 -21.78 -6.67
C SER A 189 -11.06 -20.87 -7.34
N CYS A 190 -11.13 -20.83 -8.67
CA CYS A 190 -12.12 -20.06 -9.41
C CYS A 190 -13.51 -20.70 -9.42
N ARG A 191 -13.68 -22.00 -9.11
CA ARG A 191 -15.02 -22.62 -9.04
C ARG A 191 -15.93 -22.00 -7.98
N LEU A 192 -15.38 -21.67 -6.81
CA LEU A 192 -16.12 -20.98 -5.75
C LEU A 192 -16.41 -19.53 -6.11
N LEU A 193 -15.49 -18.87 -6.83
CA LEU A 193 -15.68 -17.52 -7.33
C LEU A 193 -16.76 -17.49 -8.42
N ILE A 194 -16.79 -18.48 -9.31
CA ILE A 194 -17.83 -18.65 -10.34
C ILE A 194 -19.17 -18.90 -9.68
N ALA A 195 -19.29 -19.84 -8.74
CA ALA A 195 -20.53 -20.08 -8.01
C ALA A 195 -21.00 -18.84 -7.23
N PHE A 196 -20.07 -18.04 -6.70
CA PHE A 196 -20.37 -16.77 -6.02
C PHE A 196 -20.83 -15.68 -6.99
N LEU A 197 -20.20 -15.58 -8.16
CA LEU A 197 -20.54 -14.65 -9.23
C LEU A 197 -21.87 -15.02 -9.88
N GLU A 198 -22.11 -16.29 -10.18
CA GLU A 198 -23.38 -16.80 -10.69
C GLU A 198 -24.51 -16.50 -9.70
N ARG A 199 -24.37 -16.85 -8.41
CA ARG A 199 -25.37 -16.50 -7.39
C ARG A 199 -25.58 -14.98 -7.23
N SER A 200 -24.54 -14.17 -7.41
CA SER A 200 -24.62 -12.71 -7.28
C SER A 200 -25.23 -12.03 -8.51
N CYS A 201 -24.92 -12.50 -9.72
CA CYS A 201 -25.45 -12.01 -10.99
C CYS A 201 -26.90 -12.47 -11.20
N THR A 202 -27.25 -13.71 -10.88
CA THR A 202 -28.64 -14.22 -10.96
C THR A 202 -29.57 -13.39 -10.08
N ARG A 203 -29.13 -12.95 -8.89
CA ARG A 203 -29.91 -12.02 -8.04
C ARG A 203 -30.07 -10.64 -8.65
N ARG A 204 -29.10 -10.12 -9.41
CA ARG A 204 -29.21 -8.79 -10.02
C ARG A 204 -30.09 -8.81 -11.28
N VAL A 205 -30.05 -9.88 -12.08
CA VAL A 205 -30.97 -10.07 -13.20
C VAL A 205 -32.41 -10.20 -12.70
N LEU A 206 -32.65 -10.95 -11.61
CA LEU A 206 -33.98 -11.08 -10.97
C LEU A 206 -34.50 -9.79 -10.30
N LEU A 207 -33.62 -8.92 -9.81
CA LEU A 207 -34.01 -7.63 -9.21
C LEU A 207 -34.22 -6.55 -10.29
N SER A 208 -33.46 -6.60 -11.39
CA SER A 208 -33.65 -5.70 -12.53
C SER A 208 -34.92 -6.04 -13.35
N THR A 209 -35.40 -7.28 -13.31
CA THR A 209 -36.72 -7.66 -13.86
C THR A 209 -37.87 -7.41 -12.89
N ARG A 210 -37.64 -6.96 -11.63
CA ARG A 210 -38.74 -6.69 -10.69
C ARG A 210 -39.30 -5.27 -10.74
N GLU A 211 -38.65 -4.34 -11.45
CA GLU A 211 -39.21 -3.02 -11.79
C GLU A 211 -39.64 -2.90 -13.27
N TYR A 212 -39.40 -3.94 -14.08
CA TYR A 212 -39.82 -4.01 -15.48
C TYR A 212 -40.21 -5.44 -15.86
N PHE A 213 -41.31 -5.96 -15.30
CA PHE A 213 -41.97 -7.13 -15.91
C PHE A 213 -43.46 -7.11 -15.57
N VAL A 214 -44.20 -6.27 -16.31
CA VAL A 214 -45.45 -6.76 -16.88
C VAL A 214 -45.04 -7.90 -17.82
N SER A 215 -45.59 -9.08 -17.54
CA SER A 215 -45.42 -10.36 -18.23
C SER A 215 -45.29 -10.25 -19.76
N PRO A 216 -44.50 -11.15 -20.38
CA PRO A 216 -45.05 -11.90 -21.50
C PRO A 216 -44.63 -13.37 -21.41
N PHE A 217 -45.27 -14.12 -20.50
CA PHE A 217 -45.58 -15.53 -20.75
C PHE A 217 -46.97 -15.62 -21.34
N LEU A 218 -47.11 -15.22 -22.60
CA LEU A 218 -48.22 -15.59 -23.46
C LEU A 218 -47.75 -15.35 -24.90
N PHE A 219 -47.19 -16.39 -25.52
CA PHE A 219 -47.44 -16.78 -26.91
C PHE A 219 -46.55 -17.99 -27.20
N LEU A 220 -47.09 -19.16 -26.91
CA LEU A 220 -46.69 -20.42 -27.52
C LEU A 220 -48.00 -21.05 -28.03
N LEU A 221 -48.37 -20.63 -29.24
CA LEU A 221 -49.13 -21.39 -30.23
C LEU A 221 -48.31 -21.32 -31.51
#